data_AF-A0A2E1P738-F1
#
_entry.id   AF-A0A2E1P738-F1
#
_cell.length_a   1.000
_cell.length_b   1.000
_cell.length_c   1.000
_cell.angle_alpha   90.00
_cell.angle_beta   90.00
_cell.angle_gamma   90.00
#
_symmetry.space_group_name_H-M   'P 1'
#
loop_
_entity.id
_entity.type
_entity.pdbx_description
1 polymer ?
#
loop_
_entity_poly.entity_id
_entity_poly.type
_entity_poly.pdbx_seq_one_letter_code
_entity_poly.pdbx_strand_id
1 'polypeptide(L)'
;MFIGDIIDNHYSSFHVTDPDGYGGGHELERAIENVQKWTREFPVADVCIGNHDRIIMRKAFDSAIPRAWIKSYNEILGTNWNWVERVVYDNVQYCHGEGGTARTKAKNDMMSTVQGHIHTQAYTEWMVGRKFRIFSLQVGCGIDSSAYAAAYAKHFKKQAIGCGVILGGHTAINCLMKL
;
A
#
# COMPACT_ATOMS: atom_id res chain seq x y z
N MET A 1 -2.29 -0.97 10.55
CA MET A 1 -1.55 -1.60 9.45
C MET A 1 -2.04 -1.02 8.14
N PHE A 2 -1.17 -0.35 7.40
CA PHE A 2 -1.42 0.09 6.03
C PHE A 2 -0.55 -0.72 5.08
N ILE A 3 -1.14 -1.19 3.97
CA ILE A 3 -0.46 -2.06 3.00
C ILE A 3 0.11 -1.22 1.85
N GLY A 4 0.74 -0.09 2.19
CA GLY A 4 1.45 0.80 1.28
C GLY A 4 0.57 1.69 0.42
N ASP A 5 1.26 2.52 -0.37
CA ASP A 5 0.71 3.55 -1.24
C ASP A 5 -0.24 4.49 -0.46
N ILE A 6 0.24 4.99 0.69
CA ILE A 6 -0.42 6.04 1.47
C ILE A 6 -0.51 7.32 0.63
N ILE A 7 0.53 7.59 -0.17
CA ILE A 7 0.58 8.71 -1.10
C ILE A 7 0.82 8.20 -2.53
N ASP A 8 0.04 8.71 -3.48
CA ASP A 8 0.12 8.28 -4.88
C ASP A 8 1.28 8.93 -5.65
N ASN A 9 1.60 10.19 -5.32
CA ASN A 9 2.62 10.99 -6.00
C ASN A 9 2.39 11.07 -7.52
N HIS A 10 1.16 11.34 -7.95
CA HIS A 10 0.74 11.38 -9.36
C HIS A 10 1.66 12.24 -10.23
N TYR A 11 1.96 13.48 -9.81
CA TYR A 11 2.88 14.39 -10.50
C TYR A 11 4.26 13.78 -10.72
N SER A 12 4.75 13.07 -9.70
CA SER A 12 6.07 12.44 -9.70
C SER A 12 6.04 10.98 -10.16
N SER A 13 4.95 10.52 -10.76
CA SER A 13 4.88 9.18 -11.31
C SER A 13 5.80 9.00 -12.52
N PHE A 14 5.85 7.77 -13.05
CA PHE A 14 6.47 7.47 -14.35
C PHE A 14 5.46 7.56 -15.51
N HIS A 15 4.21 7.94 -15.21
CA HIS A 15 3.20 8.21 -16.23
C HIS A 15 3.35 9.64 -16.77
N VAL A 16 2.70 9.91 -17.90
CA VAL A 16 2.66 11.26 -18.47
C VAL A 16 2.01 12.19 -17.45
N THR A 17 2.75 13.23 -17.05
CA THR A 17 2.24 14.28 -16.17
C THR A 17 1.10 15.03 -16.87
N ASP A 18 -0.04 15.14 -16.19
CA ASP A 18 -1.16 15.95 -16.65
C ASP A 18 -0.79 17.44 -16.53
N PRO A 19 -0.69 18.20 -17.65
CA PRO A 19 -0.37 19.63 -17.60
C PRO A 19 -1.43 20.46 -16.86
N ASP A 20 -2.67 19.97 -16.78
CA ASP A 20 -3.78 20.61 -16.07
C ASP A 20 -3.98 20.02 -14.65
N GLY A 21 -3.12 19.06 -14.26
CA GLY A 21 -3.11 18.42 -12.95
C GLY A 21 -2.48 19.28 -11.84
N TYR A 22 -2.44 18.75 -10.63
CA TYR A 22 -1.74 19.40 -9.53
C TYR A 22 -0.22 19.29 -9.70
N GLY A 23 0.48 20.39 -9.40
CA GLY A 23 1.93 20.33 -9.26
C GLY A 23 2.35 19.56 -8.00
N GLY A 24 3.57 19.03 -7.99
CA GLY A 24 4.06 18.19 -6.88
C GLY A 24 4.00 18.84 -5.49
N GLY A 25 4.16 20.16 -5.39
CA GLY A 25 3.99 20.87 -4.12
C GLY A 25 2.55 20.83 -3.60
N HIS A 26 1.57 21.07 -4.47
CA HIS A 26 0.16 21.03 -4.11
C HIS A 26 -0.30 19.59 -3.80
N GLU A 27 0.20 18.60 -4.53
CA GLU A 27 -0.05 17.19 -4.18
C GLU A 27 0.46 16.84 -2.78
N LEU A 28 1.68 17.30 -2.44
CA LEU A 28 2.25 17.06 -1.12
C LEU A 28 1.44 17.73 -0.01
N GLU A 29 1.03 19.00 -0.19
CA GLU A 29 0.18 19.71 0.78
C GLU A 29 -1.13 18.95 1.06
N ARG A 30 -1.79 18.48 -0.01
CA ARG A 30 -3.02 17.69 0.10
C ARG A 30 -2.76 16.32 0.74
N ALA A 31 -1.64 15.68 0.43
CA ALA A 31 -1.26 14.42 1.03
C ALA A 31 -1.08 14.59 2.54
N ILE A 32 -0.35 15.61 2.98
CA ILE A 32 -0.19 15.94 4.41
C ILE A 32 -1.56 16.16 5.05
N GLU A 33 -2.42 17.01 4.47
CA GLU A 33 -3.74 17.31 5.04
C GLU A 33 -4.61 16.04 5.24
N ASN A 34 -4.58 15.12 4.29
CA ASN A 34 -5.35 13.88 4.37
C ASN A 34 -4.72 12.84 5.30
N VAL A 35 -3.40 12.67 5.26
CA VAL A 35 -2.68 11.75 6.16
C VAL A 35 -2.82 12.20 7.62
N GLN A 36 -2.92 13.50 7.89
CA GLN A 36 -3.18 14.00 9.24
C GLN A 36 -4.54 13.54 9.79
N LYS A 37 -5.55 13.32 8.93
CA LYS A 37 -6.84 12.73 9.37
C LYS A 37 -6.61 11.31 9.87
N TRP A 38 -5.84 10.51 9.14
CA TRP A 38 -5.53 9.13 9.53
C TRP A 38 -4.59 9.05 10.72
N THR A 39 -3.66 9.99 10.87
CA THR A 39 -2.73 10.03 12.01
C THR A 39 -3.49 10.25 13.32
N ARG A 40 -4.58 11.03 13.30
CA ARG A 40 -5.45 11.23 14.46
C ARG A 40 -6.21 9.96 14.84
N GLU A 41 -6.76 9.25 13.85
CA GLU A 41 -7.52 8.02 14.09
C GLU A 41 -6.61 6.82 14.41
N PHE A 42 -5.41 6.79 13.83
CA PHE A 42 -4.41 5.75 13.96
C PHE A 42 -3.08 6.37 14.42
N PRO A 43 -2.97 6.74 15.71
CA PRO A 43 -1.76 7.39 16.23
C PRO A 43 -0.52 6.48 16.20
N VAL A 44 -0.75 5.16 16.18
CA VAL A 44 0.29 4.14 16.01
C VAL A 44 -0.12 3.23 14.86
N ALA A 45 0.73 3.13 13.85
CA ALA A 45 0.50 2.24 12.72
C ALA A 45 1.83 1.81 12.08
N ASP A 46 1.86 0.60 11.55
CA ASP A 46 2.85 0.18 10.57
C ASP A 46 2.34 0.46 9.16
N VAL A 47 3.24 0.94 8.29
CA VAL A 47 3.02 1.10 6.87
C VAL A 47 4.02 0.22 6.13
N CYS A 48 3.51 -0.73 5.35
CA CYS A 48 4.31 -1.48 4.40
C CYS A 48 4.59 -0.58 3.18
N ILE A 49 5.76 0.06 3.09
CA ILE A 49 6.11 1.03 2.05
C ILE A 49 5.79 0.48 0.65
N GLY A 50 4.92 1.18 -0.09
CA GLY A 50 4.57 0.84 -1.46
C GLY A 50 5.43 1.52 -2.52
N ASN A 51 5.16 1.22 -3.79
CA ASN A 51 5.92 1.80 -4.90
C ASN A 51 5.60 3.27 -5.15
N HIS A 52 4.38 3.71 -4.84
CA HIS A 52 4.01 5.10 -4.92
C HIS A 52 4.60 5.90 -3.75
N ASP A 53 4.65 5.32 -2.55
CA ASP A 53 5.26 5.98 -1.39
C ASP A 53 6.73 6.35 -1.65
N ARG A 54 7.53 5.40 -2.16
CA ARG A 54 8.97 5.57 -2.32
C ARG A 54 9.43 6.25 -3.61
N ILE A 55 8.53 6.59 -4.52
CA ILE A 55 8.91 7.12 -5.83
C ILE A 55 9.68 8.43 -5.72
N ILE A 56 9.33 9.29 -4.76
CA ILE A 56 10.01 10.56 -4.51
C ILE A 56 11.46 10.32 -4.05
N MET A 57 11.65 9.40 -3.10
CA MET A 57 12.99 9.05 -2.60
C MET A 57 13.85 8.44 -3.71
N ARG A 58 13.25 7.59 -4.56
CA ARG A 58 13.93 7.01 -5.72
C ARG A 58 14.37 8.09 -6.71
N LYS A 59 13.49 9.03 -7.08
CA LYS A 59 13.84 10.15 -7.97
C LYS A 59 14.92 11.07 -7.40
N ALA A 60 14.90 11.34 -6.09
CA ALA A 60 15.94 12.11 -5.42
C ALA A 60 17.30 11.39 -5.49
N PHE A 61 17.31 10.08 -5.25
CA PHE A 61 18.53 9.28 -5.35
C PHE A 61 19.05 9.17 -6.79
N ASP A 62 18.17 8.98 -7.77
CA ASP A 62 18.50 9.01 -9.20
C ASP A 62 19.07 10.37 -9.65
N SER A 63 18.72 11.44 -8.93
CA SER A 63 19.27 12.79 -9.09
C SER A 63 20.57 13.02 -8.29
N ALA A 64 21.21 11.94 -7.81
CA ALA A 64 22.44 11.95 -7.01
C ALA A 64 22.35 12.73 -5.68
N ILE A 65 21.15 12.90 -5.11
CA ILE A 65 20.97 13.53 -3.80
C ILE A 65 21.27 12.50 -2.70
N PRO A 66 22.22 12.74 -1.79
CA PRO A 66 22.50 11.83 -0.69
C PRO A 66 21.29 11.69 0.24
N ARG A 67 21.03 10.48 0.73
CA ARG A 67 19.92 10.17 1.65
C ARG A 67 19.87 11.08 2.88
N ALA A 68 21.01 11.53 3.38
CA ALA A 68 21.09 12.43 4.54
C ALA A 68 20.43 13.80 4.30
N TRP A 69 20.26 14.23 3.05
CA TRP A 69 19.53 15.44 2.67
C TRP A 69 18.01 15.24 2.58
N ILE A 70 17.54 13.99 2.64
CA ILE A 70 16.13 13.64 2.42
C ILE A 70 15.47 13.43 3.79
N LYS A 71 14.40 14.19 4.02
CA LYS A 71 13.56 14.06 5.22
C LYS A 71 12.86 12.70 5.26
N SER A 72 12.61 12.19 6.47
CA SER A 72 11.86 10.94 6.64
C SER A 72 10.38 11.11 6.29
N TYR A 73 9.66 10.01 6.00
CA TYR A 73 8.21 10.06 5.83
C TYR A 73 7.49 10.64 7.05
N ASN A 74 7.94 10.30 8.26
CA ASN A 74 7.40 10.85 9.50
C ASN A 74 7.52 12.37 9.56
N GLU A 75 8.68 12.92 9.16
CA GLU A 75 8.92 14.36 9.13
C GLU A 75 8.11 15.06 8.05
N ILE A 76 8.00 14.47 6.85
CA ILE A 76 7.27 15.06 5.72
C ILE A 76 5.76 15.02 5.96
N LEU A 77 5.23 13.87 6.37
CA LEU A 77 3.80 13.62 6.48
C LEU A 77 3.24 13.92 7.88
N GLY A 78 4.10 14.24 8.85
CA GLY A 78 3.72 14.50 10.24
C GLY A 78 3.15 13.27 10.94
N THR A 79 3.73 12.09 10.69
CA THR A 79 3.28 10.82 11.28
C THR A 79 4.28 10.32 12.33
N ASN A 80 3.83 9.43 13.22
CA ASN A 80 4.70 8.65 14.11
C ASN A 80 4.58 7.15 13.79
N TRP A 81 4.49 6.85 12.49
CA TRP A 81 4.26 5.50 12.01
C TRP A 81 5.57 4.77 11.77
N ASN A 82 5.49 3.45 11.78
CA ASN A 82 6.61 2.57 11.46
C ASN A 82 6.56 2.22 9.96
N TRP A 83 7.38 2.91 9.17
CA TRP A 83 7.49 2.70 7.72
C TRP A 83 8.53 1.61 7.44
N VAL A 84 8.08 0.46 6.93
CA VAL A 84 8.90 -0.74 6.72
C VAL A 84 8.54 -1.41 5.39
N GLU A 85 9.41 -2.22 4.81
CA GLU A 85 9.06 -2.99 3.61
C GLU A 85 8.17 -4.20 3.92
N ARG A 86 8.36 -4.77 5.12
CA ARG A 86 7.70 -5.98 5.57
C ARG A 86 7.64 -6.01 7.09
N VAL A 87 6.55 -6.54 7.62
CA VAL A 87 6.38 -6.84 9.04
C VAL A 87 5.68 -8.18 9.24
N VAL A 88 5.91 -8.81 10.39
CA VAL A 88 5.33 -10.10 10.73
C VAL A 88 4.61 -9.98 12.06
N TYR A 89 3.34 -10.35 12.06
CA TYR A 89 2.51 -10.48 13.27
C TYR A 89 1.80 -11.83 13.25
N ASP A 90 1.80 -12.53 14.38
CA ASP A 90 1.14 -13.84 14.53
C ASP A 90 1.51 -14.86 13.42
N ASN A 91 2.77 -14.86 12.99
CA ASN A 91 3.29 -15.68 11.87
C ASN A 91 2.64 -15.38 10.50
N VAL A 92 1.98 -14.24 10.36
CA VAL A 92 1.47 -13.70 9.10
C VAL A 92 2.40 -12.58 8.65
N GLN A 93 2.86 -12.64 7.40
CA GLN A 93 3.64 -11.55 6.81
C GLN A 93 2.72 -10.52 6.14
N TYR A 94 3.08 -9.26 6.32
CA TYR A 94 2.43 -8.11 5.71
C TYR A 94 3.47 -7.38 4.87
N CYS A 95 3.13 -7.09 3.63
CA CYS A 95 3.96 -6.34 2.70
C CYS A 95 3.09 -5.68 1.62
N HIS A 96 3.60 -4.65 0.93
CA HIS A 96 2.82 -3.99 -0.11
C HIS A 96 2.43 -4.94 -1.27
N GLY A 97 3.36 -5.79 -1.72
CA GLY A 97 3.05 -6.89 -2.65
C GLY A 97 3.59 -6.74 -4.08
N GLU A 98 4.73 -6.07 -4.22
CA GLU A 98 5.33 -5.83 -5.54
C GLU A 98 5.99 -7.09 -6.10
N GLY A 99 5.82 -7.31 -7.40
CA GLY A 99 6.41 -8.46 -8.08
C GLY A 99 5.57 -9.75 -8.04
N GLY A 100 4.32 -9.69 -7.57
CA GLY A 100 3.43 -10.85 -7.68
C GLY A 100 2.12 -10.73 -6.90
N THR A 101 1.41 -11.85 -6.85
CA THR A 101 0.15 -11.95 -6.09
C THR A 101 0.40 -12.47 -4.67
N ALA A 102 -0.52 -12.20 -3.75
CA ALA A 102 -0.48 -12.74 -2.39
C ALA A 102 -0.35 -14.28 -2.40
N ARG A 103 -1.06 -14.95 -3.31
CA ARG A 103 -1.00 -16.40 -3.51
C ARG A 103 0.43 -16.86 -3.81
N THR A 104 1.05 -16.28 -4.84
CA THR A 104 2.40 -16.65 -5.26
C THR A 104 3.40 -16.43 -4.13
N LYS A 105 3.32 -15.29 -3.45
CA LYS A 105 4.23 -14.95 -2.37
C LYS A 105 4.08 -15.88 -1.17
N ALA A 106 2.84 -16.12 -0.73
CA ALA A 106 2.57 -17.04 0.38
C ALA A 106 3.09 -18.45 0.08
N LYS A 107 2.90 -18.93 -1.15
CA LYS A 107 3.40 -20.25 -1.57
C LYS A 107 4.93 -20.30 -1.59
N ASN A 108 5.59 -19.30 -2.15
CA ASN A 108 7.05 -19.27 -2.27
C ASN A 108 7.73 -19.16 -0.90
N ASP A 109 7.17 -18.31 -0.02
CA ASP A 109 7.71 -18.07 1.32
C ASP A 109 7.22 -19.13 2.33
N MET A 110 6.29 -19.99 1.92
CA MET A 110 5.58 -20.96 2.78
C MET A 110 5.03 -20.33 4.06
N MET A 111 4.50 -19.12 3.94
CA MET A 111 4.05 -18.28 5.05
C MET A 111 2.76 -17.56 4.72
N SER A 112 1.83 -17.49 5.68
CA SER A 112 0.59 -16.75 5.47
C SER A 112 0.91 -15.29 5.13
N THR A 113 0.33 -14.76 4.06
CA THR A 113 0.72 -13.46 3.49
C THR A 113 -0.49 -12.57 3.27
N VAL A 114 -0.39 -11.32 3.73
CA VAL A 114 -1.31 -10.23 3.43
C VAL A 114 -0.58 -9.22 2.57
N GLN A 115 -1.12 -8.90 1.40
CA GLN A 115 -0.59 -7.84 0.55
C GLN A 115 -1.67 -7.13 -0.28
N GLY A 116 -1.33 -5.96 -0.81
CA GLY A 116 -2.16 -5.08 -1.62
C GLY A 116 -1.56 -4.95 -3.03
N HIS A 117 -1.39 -3.72 -3.53
CA HIS A 117 -0.81 -3.39 -4.84
C HIS A 117 -1.67 -3.76 -6.07
N ILE A 118 -2.28 -4.94 -6.12
CA ILE A 118 -3.14 -5.36 -7.25
C ILE A 118 -4.59 -4.89 -7.01
N HIS A 119 -4.90 -3.66 -7.44
CA HIS A 119 -6.16 -2.99 -7.11
C HIS A 119 -7.42 -3.66 -7.64
N THR A 120 -7.31 -4.58 -8.60
CA THR A 120 -8.45 -5.25 -9.26
C THR A 120 -8.76 -6.64 -8.69
N GLN A 121 -8.02 -7.06 -7.66
CA GLN A 121 -8.18 -8.37 -7.03
C GLN A 121 -8.42 -8.21 -5.54
N ALA A 122 -9.37 -8.97 -5.01
CA ALA A 122 -9.54 -9.14 -3.59
C ALA A 122 -9.96 -10.58 -3.31
N TYR A 123 -9.16 -11.31 -2.54
CA TYR A 123 -9.44 -12.69 -2.20
C TYR A 123 -8.76 -13.10 -0.89
N THR A 124 -9.30 -14.16 -0.29
CA THR A 124 -8.60 -14.99 0.69
C THR A 124 -8.52 -16.40 0.12
N GLU A 125 -7.31 -16.94 0.02
CA GLU A 125 -7.09 -18.30 -0.44
C GLU A 125 -6.24 -19.08 0.56
N TRP A 126 -6.58 -20.37 0.74
CA TRP A 126 -5.87 -21.27 1.64
C TRP A 126 -5.09 -22.32 0.84
N MET A 127 -3.82 -22.48 1.18
CA MET A 127 -2.99 -23.59 0.72
C MET A 127 -2.81 -24.57 1.86
N VAL A 128 -3.28 -25.80 1.66
CA VAL A 128 -3.31 -26.84 2.70
C VAL A 128 -2.33 -27.95 2.36
N GLY A 129 -1.37 -28.18 3.24
CA GLY A 129 -0.46 -29.33 3.18
C GLY A 129 -0.87 -30.42 4.17
N ARG A 130 -0.10 -31.52 4.19
CA ARG A 130 -0.37 -32.65 5.10
C ARG A 130 -0.19 -32.33 6.59
N LYS A 131 0.61 -31.30 6.93
CA LYS A 131 1.00 -30.96 8.31
C LYS A 131 0.52 -29.59 8.77
N PHE A 132 0.40 -28.65 7.85
CA PHE A 132 0.02 -27.27 8.16
C PHE A 132 -0.66 -26.63 6.94
N ARG A 133 -1.26 -25.47 7.18
CA ARG A 133 -1.88 -24.65 6.15
C ARG A 133 -1.42 -23.21 6.29
N ILE A 134 -1.39 -22.50 5.18
CA ILE A 134 -1.13 -21.06 5.12
C ILE A 134 -2.24 -20.41 4.29
N PHE A 135 -2.46 -19.12 4.50
CA PHE A 135 -3.39 -18.35 3.68
C PHE A 135 -2.68 -17.22 2.93
N SER A 136 -3.24 -16.84 1.80
CA SER A 136 -2.91 -15.59 1.13
C SER A 136 -4.14 -14.70 1.13
N LEU A 137 -4.00 -13.46 1.58
CA LEU A 137 -5.01 -12.42 1.47
C LEU A 137 -4.48 -11.31 0.57
N GLN A 138 -5.14 -11.15 -0.57
CA GLN A 138 -4.98 -9.99 -1.45
C GLN A 138 -6.02 -8.97 -1.01
N VAL A 139 -5.59 -7.93 -0.29
CA VAL A 139 -6.50 -6.93 0.28
C VAL A 139 -7.01 -6.01 -0.82
N GLY A 140 -8.26 -5.56 -0.68
CA GLY A 140 -8.78 -4.45 -1.48
C GLY A 140 -8.00 -3.15 -1.25
N CYS A 141 -8.37 -2.11 -1.99
CA CYS A 141 -7.72 -0.80 -1.90
C CYS A 141 -8.68 0.26 -1.34
N GLY A 142 -8.12 1.39 -0.92
CA GLY A 142 -8.87 2.55 -0.42
C GLY A 142 -9.20 3.60 -1.50
N ILE A 143 -8.96 3.29 -2.77
CA ILE A 143 -9.12 4.21 -3.89
C ILE A 143 -10.17 3.67 -4.87
N ASP A 144 -10.93 4.59 -5.46
CA ASP A 144 -11.88 4.31 -6.55
C ASP A 144 -11.32 4.85 -7.88
N SER A 145 -11.69 4.19 -8.99
CA SER A 145 -11.31 4.59 -10.36
C SER A 145 -11.66 6.03 -10.76
N SER A 146 -12.61 6.65 -10.07
CA SER A 146 -13.01 8.05 -10.27
C SER A 146 -12.09 9.07 -9.59
N ALA A 147 -11.19 8.62 -8.69
CA ALA A 147 -10.29 9.50 -7.96
C ALA A 147 -9.21 10.10 -8.87
N TYR A 148 -8.77 11.32 -8.54
CA TYR A 148 -7.64 11.98 -9.21
C TYR A 148 -6.39 11.09 -9.26
N ALA A 149 -6.02 10.51 -8.12
CA ALA A 149 -4.88 9.60 -8.00
C ALA A 149 -5.03 8.31 -8.85
N ALA A 150 -6.25 7.91 -9.22
CA ALA A 150 -6.48 6.73 -10.04
C ALA A 150 -6.42 7.01 -11.56
N ALA A 151 -5.98 8.21 -11.98
CA ALA A 151 -5.93 8.60 -13.39
C ALA A 151 -5.16 7.59 -14.26
N TYR A 152 -4.06 7.02 -13.75
CA TYR A 152 -3.28 6.00 -14.43
C TYR A 152 -4.06 4.69 -14.67
N ALA A 153 -5.08 4.42 -13.86
CA ALA A 153 -5.90 3.22 -13.88
C ALA A 153 -7.34 3.46 -14.38
N LYS A 154 -7.68 4.67 -14.83
CA LYS A 154 -9.08 5.10 -15.10
C LYS A 154 -9.83 4.23 -16.11
N HIS A 155 -9.13 3.62 -17.06
CA HIS A 155 -9.70 2.76 -18.10
C HIS A 155 -9.51 1.25 -17.84
N PHE A 156 -8.99 0.88 -16.67
CA PHE A 156 -8.83 -0.51 -16.28
C PHE A 156 -10.08 -1.06 -15.59
N LYS A 157 -10.01 -2.32 -15.15
CA LYS A 157 -11.09 -2.97 -14.41
C LYS A 157 -11.40 -2.22 -13.12
N LYS A 158 -12.65 -2.32 -12.66
CA LYS A 158 -13.09 -1.76 -11.38
C LYS A 158 -12.18 -2.20 -10.25
N GLN A 159 -11.81 -1.23 -9.41
CA GLN A 159 -10.98 -1.48 -8.24
C GLN A 159 -11.81 -2.17 -7.15
N ALA A 160 -11.21 -3.15 -6.49
CA ALA A 160 -11.82 -3.87 -5.37
C ALA A 160 -11.64 -3.03 -4.10
N ILE A 161 -12.66 -2.23 -3.76
CA ILE A 161 -12.62 -1.36 -2.58
C ILE A 161 -12.95 -2.18 -1.33
N GLY A 162 -12.08 -2.12 -0.33
CA GLY A 162 -12.28 -2.84 0.92
C GLY A 162 -11.07 -2.86 1.82
N CYS A 163 -11.18 -3.58 2.92
CA CYS A 163 -10.10 -3.78 3.89
C CYS A 163 -9.98 -5.26 4.30
N GLY A 164 -8.82 -5.63 4.82
CA GLY A 164 -8.54 -6.98 5.31
C GLY A 164 -8.61 -7.02 6.84
N VAL A 165 -9.20 -8.07 7.39
CA VAL A 165 -9.25 -8.34 8.82
C VAL A 165 -8.59 -9.68 9.09
N ILE A 166 -7.54 -9.67 9.93
CA ILE A 166 -6.85 -10.87 10.40
C ILE A 166 -7.13 -11.03 11.89
N LEU A 167 -7.63 -12.19 12.31
CA LEU A 167 -7.89 -12.52 13.71
C LEU A 167 -6.97 -13.67 14.13
N GLY A 168 -6.12 -13.41 15.14
CA GLY A 168 -5.24 -14.40 15.77
C GLY A 168 -4.22 -15.07 14.84
N GLY A 169 -3.90 -14.45 13.70
CA GLY A 169 -3.02 -15.02 12.68
C GLY A 169 -3.57 -16.24 11.92
N HIS A 170 -4.83 -16.64 12.16
CA HIS A 170 -5.40 -17.87 11.60
C HIS A 170 -6.77 -17.69 10.92
N THR A 171 -7.37 -16.50 11.00
CA THR A 171 -8.62 -16.18 10.31
C THR A 171 -8.40 -14.93 9.48
N ALA A 172 -8.70 -15.01 8.18
CA ALA A 172 -8.44 -13.93 7.23
C ALA A 172 -9.72 -13.60 6.44
N ILE A 173 -10.20 -12.37 6.58
CA ILE A 173 -11.47 -11.91 6.01
C ILE A 173 -11.21 -10.69 5.13
N ASN A 174 -11.82 -10.68 3.95
CA ASN A 174 -11.82 -9.52 3.07
C ASN A 174 -13.17 -8.82 3.17
N CYS A 175 -13.18 -7.61 3.73
CA CYS A 175 -14.36 -6.78 3.95
C CYS A 175 -14.52 -5.82 2.77
N LEU A 176 -15.30 -6.24 1.77
CA LEU A 176 -15.53 -5.47 0.55
C LEU A 176 -16.66 -4.46 0.70
N MET A 177 -16.51 -3.31 0.04
CA MET A 177 -17.57 -2.30 -0.08
C MET A 177 -18.75 -2.86 -0.89
N LYS A 178 -19.98 -2.53 -0.48
CA LYS A 178 -21.18 -2.83 -1.27
C LYS A 178 -21.15 -2.04 -2.58
N LEU A 179 -21.51 -2.71 -3.68
CA LEU A 179 -21.53 -2.12 -5.02
C LEU A 179 -22.82 -1.38 -5.33
#